data_AF-A0A4R4PF93-F1
#
_entry.id   AF-A0A4R4PF93-F1
#
_cell.length_a   1.000
_cell.length_b   1.000
_cell.length_c   1.000
_cell.angle_alpha   90.00
_cell.angle_beta   90.00
_cell.angle_gamma   90.00
#
_symmetry.space_group_name_H-M   'P 1'
#
loop_
_entity.id
_entity.type
_entity.pdbx_description
1 polymer ?
#
loop_
_entity_poly.entity_id
_entity_poly.type
_entity_poly.pdbx_seq_one_letter_code
_entity_poly.pdbx_strand_id
1 'polypeptide(L)'
;MTDSRVTIELADEADDPADELLRGLAADLAAHEDLSGAVRGVPRPPVPGEQGAVTAAVEVLNAAGPYASALVGAVFGWLTERALTRRVRLRVRRADGAETRVDAPTAAEAERLLRFLGEGQG
;
A
#
# COMPACT_ATOMS: atom_id res chain seq x y z
N MET A 1 -17.09 -15.09 5.28
CA MET A 1 -15.77 -14.84 4.65
C MET A 1 -15.51 -13.36 4.84
N THR A 2 -14.68 -12.98 5.81
CA THR A 2 -14.40 -11.57 6.11
C THR A 2 -13.61 -10.98 4.95
N ASP A 3 -14.04 -9.85 4.40
CA ASP A 3 -13.32 -9.16 3.30
C ASP A 3 -12.02 -8.57 3.88
N SER A 4 -10.92 -9.30 3.75
CA SER A 4 -9.58 -8.86 4.20
C SER A 4 -8.88 -8.08 3.10
N ARG A 5 -9.50 -6.97 2.67
CA ARG A 5 -8.95 -6.07 1.67
C ARG A 5 -8.31 -4.86 2.31
N VAL A 6 -7.17 -4.47 1.76
CA VAL A 6 -6.46 -3.25 2.11
C VAL A 6 -6.19 -2.45 0.85
N THR A 7 -6.43 -1.14 0.92
CA THR A 7 -6.11 -0.17 -0.12
C THR A 7 -4.94 0.68 0.37
N ILE A 8 -3.91 0.82 -0.47
CA ILE A 8 -2.72 1.63 -0.20
C ILE A 8 -2.68 2.78 -1.21
N GLU A 9 -2.60 3.99 -0.68
CA GLU A 9 -2.59 5.25 -1.43
C GLU A 9 -1.36 6.07 -1.01
N LEU A 10 -0.95 7.02 -1.84
CA LEU A 10 -0.01 8.05 -1.39
C LEU A 10 -0.74 9.01 -0.44
N ALA A 11 -0.11 9.38 0.68
CA ALA A 11 -0.74 10.25 1.67
C ALA A 11 -0.68 11.75 1.32
N ASP A 12 0.04 12.14 0.26
CA ASP A 12 0.33 13.52 -0.12
C ASP A 12 0.24 13.71 -1.65
N GLU A 13 0.07 14.95 -2.11
CA GLU A 13 0.21 15.32 -3.52
C GLU A 13 1.71 15.30 -3.86
N ALA A 14 2.24 14.12 -4.15
CA ALA A 14 3.62 14.00 -4.60
C ALA A 14 3.85 14.89 -5.83
N ASP A 15 4.94 15.66 -5.86
CA ASP A 15 5.39 16.44 -7.03
C ASP A 15 5.70 15.52 -8.24
N ASP A 16 5.98 14.24 -7.98
CA ASP A 16 6.13 13.18 -8.96
C ASP A 16 4.77 12.65 -9.46
N PRO A 17 4.71 12.03 -10.65
CA PRO A 17 3.50 11.34 -11.08
C PRO A 17 3.18 10.22 -10.09
N ALA A 18 2.19 10.46 -9.22
CA ALA A 18 1.68 9.52 -8.22
C ALA A 18 1.47 8.10 -8.78
N ASP A 19 1.09 8.02 -10.05
CA ASP A 19 0.93 6.80 -10.81
C ASP A 19 2.23 5.96 -10.95
N GLU A 20 3.38 6.56 -11.21
CA GLU A 20 4.65 5.80 -11.33
C GLU A 20 5.05 5.19 -9.98
N LEU A 21 4.87 5.96 -8.91
CA LEU A 21 5.10 5.50 -7.53
C LEU A 21 4.20 4.31 -7.19
N LEU A 22 2.91 4.42 -7.48
CA LEU A 22 1.93 3.38 -7.17
C LEU A 22 2.10 2.14 -8.07
N ARG A 23 2.48 2.31 -9.34
CA ARG A 23 2.85 1.20 -10.23
C ARG A 23 4.10 0.49 -9.73
N GLY A 24 5.11 1.24 -9.28
CA GLY A 24 6.33 0.68 -8.69
C GLY A 24 6.04 -0.10 -7.40
N LEU A 25 5.19 0.44 -6.52
CA LEU A 25 4.74 -0.27 -5.32
C LEU A 25 3.97 -1.54 -5.68
N ALA A 26 3.02 -1.47 -6.61
CA ALA A 26 2.24 -2.65 -7.03
C ALA A 26 3.14 -3.75 -7.60
N ALA A 27 4.15 -3.38 -8.40
CA ALA A 27 5.11 -4.33 -8.96
C ALA A 27 5.97 -4.99 -7.86
N ASP A 28 6.44 -4.22 -6.90
CA ASP A 28 7.22 -4.73 -5.76
C ASP A 28 6.40 -5.70 -4.89
N LEU A 29 5.18 -5.29 -4.51
CA LEU A 29 4.27 -6.15 -3.75
C LEU A 29 3.93 -7.44 -4.53
N ALA A 30 3.72 -7.35 -5.85
CA ALA A 30 3.40 -8.52 -6.67
C ALA A 30 4.59 -9.49 -6.85
N ALA A 31 5.82 -8.99 -6.70
CA ALA A 31 7.03 -9.80 -6.74
C ALA A 31 7.27 -10.57 -5.42
N HIS A 32 6.64 -10.15 -4.32
CA HIS A 32 6.72 -10.87 -3.05
C HIS A 32 5.94 -12.19 -3.11
N GLU A 33 6.59 -13.30 -2.74
CA GLU A 33 6.04 -14.66 -2.91
C GLU A 33 4.67 -14.85 -2.25
N ASP A 34 4.52 -14.35 -1.03
CA ASP A 34 3.28 -14.45 -0.25
C ASP A 34 2.13 -13.55 -0.74
N LEU A 35 2.44 -12.52 -1.54
CA LEU A 35 1.45 -11.53 -2.00
C LEU A 35 1.13 -11.65 -3.49
N SER A 36 1.87 -12.52 -4.20
CA SER A 36 1.67 -12.77 -5.62
C SER A 36 0.23 -13.19 -5.91
N GLY A 37 -0.41 -12.51 -6.88
CA GLY A 37 -1.82 -12.75 -7.23
C GLY A 37 -2.86 -12.09 -6.31
N ALA A 38 -2.46 -11.55 -5.15
CA ALA A 38 -3.31 -10.79 -4.25
C ALA A 38 -3.28 -9.28 -4.51
N VAL A 39 -2.32 -8.79 -5.29
CA VAL A 39 -2.10 -7.37 -5.55
C VAL A 39 -2.81 -6.92 -6.84
N ARG A 40 -3.51 -5.80 -6.78
CA ARG A 40 -4.19 -5.17 -7.93
C ARG A 40 -3.98 -3.66 -7.92
N GLY A 41 -3.67 -3.07 -9.06
CA GLY A 41 -3.74 -1.61 -9.23
C GLY A 41 -5.19 -1.15 -9.35
N VAL A 42 -5.57 -0.13 -8.60
CA VAL A 42 -6.89 0.52 -8.72
C VAL A 42 -6.73 1.78 -9.56
N PRO A 43 -7.31 1.81 -10.77
CA PRO A 43 -7.28 3.00 -11.59
C PRO A 43 -8.24 4.07 -11.04
N ARG A 44 -7.84 5.33 -11.11
CA ARG A 44 -8.76 6.47 -11.01
C ARG A 44 -9.25 6.86 -12.40
N PRO A 45 -10.52 7.25 -12.57
CA PRO A 45 -10.94 7.88 -13.81
C PRO A 45 -10.09 9.13 -14.08
N PRO A 46 -9.48 9.26 -15.27
CA PRO A 46 -8.65 10.41 -15.59
C PRO A 46 -9.49 11.69 -15.49
N VAL A 47 -8.93 12.75 -14.93
CA VAL A 47 -9.59 14.06 -15.01
C VAL A 47 -9.42 14.65 -16.41
N PRO A 48 -10.34 15.52 -16.87
CA PRO A 48 -10.23 16.12 -18.20
C PRO A 48 -8.87 16.81 -18.38
N GLY A 49 -8.05 16.29 -19.31
CA GLY A 49 -6.70 16.78 -19.59
C GLY A 49 -5.58 15.79 -19.27
N GLU A 50 -5.84 14.71 -18.53
CA GLU A 50 -4.87 13.63 -18.32
C GLU A 50 -4.88 12.62 -19.49
N GLN A 51 -3.70 12.28 -20.03
CA GLN A 51 -3.55 11.20 -21.01
C GLN A 51 -2.92 9.97 -20.35
N GLY A 52 -3.65 8.85 -20.33
CA GLY A 52 -3.18 7.56 -19.78
C GLY A 52 -4.02 7.04 -18.61
N ALA A 53 -3.91 5.75 -18.31
CA ALA A 53 -4.54 5.15 -17.13
C ALA A 53 -3.70 5.49 -15.89
N VAL A 54 -4.29 6.22 -14.93
CA VAL A 54 -3.65 6.64 -13.68
C VAL A 54 -3.99 5.64 -12.58
N THR A 55 -2.97 4.98 -12.04
CA THR A 55 -3.08 4.17 -10.82
C THR A 55 -3.24 5.11 -9.64
N ALA A 56 -4.40 5.05 -8.99
CA ALA A 56 -4.70 5.87 -7.80
C ALA A 56 -4.42 5.15 -6.50
N ALA A 57 -4.46 3.81 -6.51
CA ALA A 57 -4.17 3.02 -5.33
C ALA A 57 -3.66 1.63 -5.69
N VAL A 58 -3.12 0.94 -4.70
CA VAL A 58 -2.82 -0.49 -4.75
C VAL A 58 -3.74 -1.22 -3.79
N GLU A 59 -4.53 -2.16 -4.28
CA GLU A 59 -5.34 -3.07 -3.48
C GLU A 59 -4.57 -4.37 -3.22
N VAL A 60 -4.60 -4.82 -1.98
CA VAL A 60 -4.08 -6.12 -1.55
C VAL A 60 -5.22 -6.93 -0.95
N LEU A 61 -5.50 -8.07 -1.57
CA LEU A 61 -6.47 -9.05 -1.10
C LEU A 61 -5.83 -9.97 -0.06
N ASN A 62 -6.62 -10.48 0.88
CA ASN A 62 -6.18 -11.38 1.95
C ASN A 62 -5.07 -10.79 2.83
N ALA A 63 -5.05 -9.47 3.04
CA ALA A 63 -4.03 -8.76 3.82
C ALA A 63 -4.15 -8.98 5.36
N ALA A 64 -4.58 -10.17 5.78
CA ALA A 64 -4.80 -10.51 7.18
C ALA A 64 -4.05 -11.79 7.58
N GLY A 65 -3.83 -11.96 8.88
CA GLY A 65 -3.16 -13.13 9.44
C GLY A 65 -1.72 -13.27 8.93
N PRO A 66 -1.29 -14.44 8.41
CA PRO A 66 0.10 -14.66 7.99
C PRO A 66 0.55 -13.75 6.84
N TYR A 67 -0.40 -13.22 6.05
CA TYR A 67 -0.10 -12.30 4.95
C TYR A 67 0.10 -10.85 5.39
N ALA A 68 -0.32 -10.50 6.61
CA ALA A 68 -0.12 -9.15 7.15
C ALA A 68 1.37 -8.84 7.35
N SER A 69 2.16 -9.81 7.82
CA SER A 69 3.61 -9.65 7.99
C SER A 69 4.34 -9.52 6.66
N ALA A 70 3.95 -10.30 5.65
CA ALA A 70 4.49 -10.17 4.30
C ALA A 70 4.19 -8.79 3.71
N LEU A 71 2.94 -8.32 3.84
CA LEU A 71 2.55 -6.98 3.38
C LEU A 71 3.36 -5.88 4.07
N VAL A 72 3.51 -5.94 5.39
CA VAL A 72 4.29 -4.96 6.14
C VAL A 72 5.76 -4.99 5.72
N GLY A 73 6.34 -6.19 5.60
CA GLY A 73 7.72 -6.36 5.15
C GLY A 73 7.97 -5.75 3.76
N ALA A 74 7.12 -6.07 2.79
CA ALA A 74 7.22 -5.56 1.42
C ALA A 74 7.06 -4.04 1.36
N VAL A 75 6.03 -3.48 2.02
CA VAL A 75 5.81 -2.02 2.10
C VAL A 75 7.02 -1.31 2.71
N PHE A 76 7.62 -1.89 3.76
CA PHE A 76 8.76 -1.27 4.44
C PHE A 76 10.05 -1.42 3.65
N GLY A 77 10.25 -2.53 2.94
CA GLY A 77 11.34 -2.71 1.98
C GLY A 77 11.29 -1.63 0.91
N TRP A 78 10.13 -1.49 0.26
CA TRP A 78 9.91 -0.46 -0.74
C TRP A 78 10.11 0.96 -0.19
N LEU A 79 9.57 1.29 0.99
CA LEU A 79 9.77 2.60 1.63
C LEU A 79 11.24 2.85 1.98
N THR A 80 11.99 1.81 2.36
CA THR A 80 13.42 1.91 2.68
C THR A 80 14.22 2.25 1.43
N GLU A 81 13.98 1.56 0.33
CA GLU A 81 14.61 1.84 -0.96
C GLU A 81 14.30 3.26 -1.43
N ARG A 82 13.05 3.70 -1.27
CA ARG A 82 12.67 5.07 -1.63
C ARG A 82 13.29 6.10 -0.71
N ALA A 83 13.37 5.86 0.60
CA ALA A 83 13.97 6.79 1.56
C ALA A 83 15.42 7.20 1.23
N LEU A 84 16.16 6.37 0.47
CA LEU A 84 17.50 6.69 -0.03
C LEU A 84 17.51 7.83 -1.06
N THR A 85 16.40 8.02 -1.77
CA THR A 85 16.26 8.99 -2.86
C THR A 85 15.24 10.09 -2.55
N ARG A 86 14.17 9.78 -1.81
CA ARG A 86 13.11 10.70 -1.41
C ARG A 86 12.25 10.16 -0.27
N ARG A 87 11.59 11.06 0.46
CA ARG A 87 10.60 10.68 1.46
C ARG A 87 9.24 10.42 0.81
N VAL A 88 8.66 9.24 1.03
CA VAL A 88 7.31 8.86 0.59
C VAL A 88 6.46 8.54 1.80
N ARG A 89 5.20 8.98 1.79
CA ARG A 89 4.20 8.67 2.84
C ARG A 89 3.05 7.91 2.22
N LEU A 90 2.62 6.84 2.89
CA LEU A 90 1.51 6.00 2.45
C LEU A 90 0.32 6.14 3.40
N ARG A 91 -0.89 6.11 2.85
CA ARG A 91 -2.14 5.92 3.58
C ARG A 91 -2.60 4.49 3.31
N VAL A 92 -2.88 3.75 4.37
CA VAL A 92 -3.36 2.37 4.33
C VAL A 92 -4.77 2.35 4.89
N ARG A 93 -5.73 1.87 4.10
CA ARG A 93 -7.14 1.80 4.46
C ARG A 93 -7.64 0.36 4.38
N ARG A 94 -8.37 -0.09 5.40
CA ARG A 94 -8.99 -1.41 5.46
C ARG A 94 -10.41 -1.37 4.91
N ALA A 95 -10.95 -2.55 4.57
CA ALA A 95 -12.32 -2.71 4.07
C ALA A 95 -13.41 -2.22 5.04
N ASP A 96 -13.14 -2.27 6.35
CA ASP A 96 -14.02 -1.75 7.41
C ASP A 96 -14.03 -0.21 7.50
N GLY A 97 -13.23 0.47 6.68
CA GLY A 97 -13.09 1.92 6.65
C GLY A 97 -12.04 2.46 7.62
N ALA A 98 -11.41 1.62 8.45
CA ALA A 98 -10.31 2.04 9.30
C ALA A 98 -9.10 2.44 8.45
N GLU A 99 -8.34 3.44 8.91
CA GLU A 99 -7.17 3.93 8.21
C GLU A 99 -5.99 4.24 9.11
N THR A 100 -4.79 4.08 8.57
CA THR A 100 -3.55 4.53 9.19
C THR A 100 -2.62 5.12 8.13
N ARG A 101 -1.66 5.93 8.57
CA ARG A 101 -0.56 6.42 7.73
C ARG A 101 0.73 5.68 8.09
N VAL A 102 1.64 5.65 7.13
CA VAL A 102 3.00 5.11 7.25
C VAL A 102 3.95 6.16 6.70
N ASP A 103 4.76 6.73 7.58
CA ASP A 103 5.59 7.90 7.26
C ASP A 103 7.08 7.57 7.10
N ALA A 104 7.54 6.50 7.73
CA ALA A 104 8.93 6.05 7.73
C ALA A 104 9.05 4.56 8.02
N PRO A 105 10.04 3.85 7.44
CA PRO A 105 10.23 2.43 7.66
C PRO A 105 10.95 2.16 9.00
N THR A 106 10.26 2.39 10.12
CA THR A 106 10.80 2.12 11.47
C THR A 106 10.15 0.91 12.12
N ALA A 107 10.84 0.24 13.06
CA ALA A 107 10.27 -0.91 13.76
C ALA A 107 8.95 -0.58 14.48
N ALA A 108 8.85 0.61 15.07
CA ALA A 108 7.62 1.07 15.73
C ALA A 108 6.45 1.23 14.74
N GLU A 109 6.73 1.76 13.54
CA GLU A 109 5.73 1.91 12.49
C GLU A 109 5.32 0.56 11.90
N ALA A 110 6.26 -0.38 11.79
CA ALA A 110 5.97 -1.75 11.35
C ALA A 110 5.04 -2.46 12.35
N GLU A 111 5.32 -2.36 13.65
CA GLU A 111 4.46 -2.93 14.69
C GLU A 111 3.07 -2.28 14.70
N ARG A 112 3.01 -0.95 14.54
CA ARG A 112 1.74 -0.22 14.43
C ARG A 112 0.92 -0.71 13.24
N LEU A 113 1.54 -0.87 12.07
CA LEU A 113 0.86 -1.33 10.86
C LEU A 113 0.41 -2.79 11.00
N LEU A 114 1.26 -3.67 11.54
CA LEU A 114 0.90 -5.06 11.86
C LEU A 114 -0.32 -5.14 12.77
N ARG A 115 -0.32 -4.35 13.85
CA ARG A 115 -1.45 -4.29 14.79
C ARG A 115 -2.70 -3.81 14.07
N PHE A 116 -2.61 -2.72 13.33
CA PHE A 116 -3.74 -2.17 12.55
C PHE A 116 -4.37 -3.19 11.59
N LEU A 117 -3.54 -4.00 10.91
CA LEU A 117 -4.01 -5.07 10.03
C LEU A 117 -4.67 -6.24 10.80
N GLY A 118 -4.32 -6.43 12.07
CA GLY A 118 -4.91 -7.45 12.95
C GLY A 118 -6.19 -7.03 13.69
N GLU A 119 -6.38 -5.74 14.00
CA GLU A 119 -7.39 -5.25 14.98
C GLU A 119 -8.86 -5.22 14.52
N GLY A 120 -9.26 -5.84 13.41
CA GLY A 120 -10.68 -5.90 13.02
C GLY A 120 -11.11 -7.27 12.53
N GLN A 121 -10.57 -8.30 13.20
CA GLN A 121 -10.89 -9.71 13.01
C GLN A 121 -11.76 -10.25 14.17
N GLY A 122 -12.40 -9.35 14.94
CA GLY A 122 -13.29 -9.68 16.06
C GLY A 122 -14.73 -9.92 15.63
#